data_AF-A0A2R6BPV1-F1
#
_entry.id   AF-A0A2R6BPV1-F1
#
_cell.length_a   1.000
_cell.length_b   1.000
_cell.length_c   1.000
_cell.angle_alpha   90.00
_cell.angle_beta   90.00
_cell.angle_gamma   90.00
#
_symmetry.space_group_name_H-M   'P 1'
#
loop_
_entity.id
_entity.type
_entity.pdbx_description
1 polymer ?
#
loop_
_entity_poly.entity_id
_entity_poly.type
_entity_poly.pdbx_seq_one_letter_code
_entity_poly.pdbx_strand_id
1 'polypeptide(L)'
;MQLFVWTAIDPDTKELLAVYSSYQRSTINAMLFVRMVLNTCTNKPVLLIDGGPWYPFALERYGLKWPHITFGERNSIERYFRTLKERTRRFCNNINARVNGIKSLNLFLNLFMLYYNHLRWHQGINSIPGGDVI
;
A
#
# COMPACT_ATOMS: atom_id res chain seq x y z
N MET A 1 10.01 -11.91 -15.17
CA MET A 1 8.82 -11.90 -14.32
C MET A 1 8.80 -10.60 -13.55
N GLN A 2 7.73 -9.81 -13.69
CA GLN A 2 7.55 -8.56 -12.98
C GLN A 2 6.53 -8.79 -11.86
N LEU A 3 6.82 -8.26 -10.67
CA LEU A 3 5.93 -8.32 -9.52
C LEU A 3 5.41 -6.91 -9.24
N PHE A 4 4.14 -6.82 -8.89
CA PHE A 4 3.48 -5.56 -8.58
C PHE A 4 3.11 -5.56 -7.10
N VAL A 5 3.37 -4.43 -6.45
CA VAL A 5 3.02 -4.18 -5.06
C VAL A 5 1.93 -3.12 -5.04
N TRP A 6 0.87 -3.41 -4.31
CA TRP A 6 -0.26 -2.54 -4.05
C TRP A 6 -0.20 -2.13 -2.59
N THR A 7 -0.40 -0.86 -2.32
CA THR A 7 -0.33 -0.34 -0.95
C THR A 7 -1.28 0.82 -0.78
N ALA A 8 -1.93 0.87 0.39
CA ALA A 8 -2.83 1.93 0.80
C ALA A 8 -2.31 2.52 2.10
N ILE A 9 -2.30 3.84 2.16
CA ILE A 9 -1.83 4.60 3.30
C ILE A 9 -2.90 5.62 3.66
N ASP A 10 -3.15 5.76 4.96
CA ASP A 10 -3.94 6.86 5.48
C ASP A 10 -3.07 8.14 5.42
N PRO A 11 -3.49 9.19 4.70
CA PRO A 11 -2.69 10.41 4.58
C PRO A 11 -2.58 11.19 5.88
N ASP A 12 -3.48 11.02 6.85
CA ASP A 12 -3.49 11.77 8.09
C ASP A 12 -2.60 11.08 9.13
N THR A 13 -2.86 9.80 9.41
CA THR A 13 -2.10 9.02 10.40
C THR A 13 -0.78 8.49 9.85
N LYS A 14 -0.61 8.48 8.53
CA LYS A 14 0.50 7.83 7.80
C LYS A 14 0.51 6.31 7.94
N GLU A 15 -0.53 5.70 8.51
CA GLU A 15 -0.62 4.26 8.71
C GLU A 15 -0.78 3.52 7.38
N LEU A 16 -0.05 2.42 7.21
CA LEU A 16 -0.32 1.49 6.11
C LEU A 16 -1.53 0.64 6.44
N LEU A 17 -2.59 0.82 5.66
CA LEU A 17 -3.87 0.13 5.84
C LEU A 17 -3.86 -1.27 5.21
N ALA A 18 -3.21 -1.41 4.06
CA ALA A 18 -3.12 -2.71 3.37
C ALA A 18 -1.89 -2.76 2.46
N VAL A 19 -1.29 -3.95 2.38
CA VAL A 19 -0.27 -4.32 1.40
C VAL A 19 -0.67 -5.60 0.68
N TYR A 20 -0.44 -5.66 -0.62
CA TYR A 20 -0.76 -6.81 -1.45
C TYR A 20 0.25 -6.91 -2.59
N SER A 21 0.53 -8.12 -3.07
CA SER A 21 1.34 -8.31 -4.27
C SER A 21 0.68 -9.22 -5.28
N SER A 22 0.93 -8.95 -6.57
CA SER A 22 0.39 -9.70 -7.71
C SER A 22 1.41 -9.86 -8.83
N TYR A 23 1.23 -10.87 -9.68
CA TYR A 23 2.05 -11.06 -10.89
C TYR A 23 1.64 -10.12 -12.05
N GLN A 24 0.47 -9.50 -11.97
CA GLN A 24 -0.09 -8.64 -13.02
C GLN A 24 -0.86 -7.47 -12.41
N ARG A 25 -1.11 -6.42 -13.20
CA ARG A 25 -2.08 -5.37 -12.86
C ARG A 25 -3.34 -5.57 -13.69
N SER A 26 -4.44 -5.88 -13.02
CA SER A 26 -5.73 -6.13 -13.65
C SER A 26 -6.84 -5.57 -12.76
N THR A 27 -8.02 -5.39 -13.34
CA THR A 27 -9.22 -4.97 -12.61
C THR A 27 -9.57 -5.92 -11.45
N ILE A 28 -9.34 -7.23 -11.62
CA ILE A 28 -9.56 -8.21 -10.55
C ILE A 28 -8.60 -7.96 -9.38
N ASN A 29 -7.32 -7.69 -9.66
CA ASN A 29 -6.34 -7.37 -8.63
C ASN A 29 -6.68 -6.06 -7.91
N ALA A 30 -7.13 -5.06 -8.66
CA ALA A 30 -7.59 -3.78 -8.09
C ALA A 30 -8.82 -3.98 -7.21
N MET A 31 -9.82 -4.75 -7.64
CA MET A 31 -11.01 -5.07 -6.83
C MET A 31 -10.65 -5.79 -5.53
N LEU A 32 -9.80 -6.82 -5.60
CA LEU A 32 -9.32 -7.55 -4.42
C LEU A 32 -8.62 -6.60 -3.45
N PHE A 33 -7.73 -5.76 -3.97
CA PHE A 33 -6.99 -4.82 -3.16
C PHE A 33 -7.90 -3.76 -2.51
N VAL A 34 -8.83 -3.17 -3.26
CA VAL A 34 -9.81 -2.21 -2.71
C VAL A 34 -10.64 -2.86 -1.61
N ARG A 35 -11.08 -4.13 -1.79
CA ARG A 35 -11.80 -4.85 -0.73
C ARG A 35 -10.95 -5.02 0.53
N MET A 36 -9.66 -5.33 0.39
CA MET A 36 -8.74 -5.43 1.54
C MET A 36 -8.65 -4.11 2.30
N VAL A 37 -8.56 -2.98 1.58
CA VAL A 37 -8.55 -1.64 2.19
C VAL A 37 -9.88 -1.34 2.88
N LEU A 38 -11.02 -1.64 2.25
CA LEU A 38 -12.32 -1.40 2.87
C LEU A 38 -12.55 -2.21 4.15
N ASN A 39 -11.96 -3.39 4.27
CA ASN A 39 -12.06 -4.19 5.50
C ASN A 39 -11.32 -3.55 6.69
N THR A 40 -10.41 -2.59 6.45
CA THR A 40 -9.74 -1.84 7.52
C THR A 40 -10.41 -0.49 7.81
N CYS A 41 -11.38 -0.08 6.99
CA CYS A 41 -12.13 1.15 7.17
C CYS A 41 -13.52 0.86 7.77
N THR A 42 -13.96 1.67 8.72
CA THR A 42 -15.32 1.59 9.28
C THR A 42 -16.37 2.25 8.37
N ASN A 43 -15.95 3.22 7.56
CA ASN A 43 -16.78 4.01 6.65
C ASN A 43 -16.41 3.77 5.19
N LYS A 44 -17.12 4.43 4.25
CA LYS A 44 -16.70 4.50 2.84
C LYS A 44 -15.65 5.61 2.67
N PRO A 45 -14.35 5.29 2.53
CA PRO A 45 -13.32 6.30 2.38
C PRO A 45 -13.37 6.92 0.97
N VAL A 46 -12.79 8.12 0.85
CA VAL A 46 -12.39 8.67 -0.44
C VAL A 46 -11.03 8.10 -0.80
N LEU A 47 -10.91 7.45 -1.95
CA LEU A 47 -9.65 6.84 -2.37
C LEU A 47 -8.91 7.74 -3.37
N LEU A 48 -7.66 8.04 -3.04
CA LEU A 48 -6.73 8.71 -3.95
C LEU A 48 -5.91 7.65 -4.67
N ILE A 49 -6.15 7.52 -5.97
CA ILE A 49 -5.49 6.51 -6.81
C ILE A 49 -4.58 7.17 -7.85
N ASP A 50 -3.65 6.38 -8.39
CA ASP A 50 -3.06 6.75 -9.67
C ASP A 50 -4.10 6.60 -10.80
N GLY A 51 -3.86 7.26 -11.95
CA GLY A 51 -4.75 7.18 -13.12
C GLY A 51 -4.73 5.80 -13.80
N GLY A 52 -4.38 4.73 -13.09
CA GLY A 52 -4.32 3.37 -13.60
C GLY A 52 -5.67 2.89 -14.13
N PRO A 53 -5.73 2.31 -15.34
CA PRO A 53 -6.98 1.90 -15.99
C PRO A 53 -7.71 0.75 -15.27
N TRP A 54 -7.06 0.09 -14.31
CA TRP A 54 -7.63 -1.03 -13.56
C TRP A 54 -8.55 -0.61 -12.40
N TYR A 55 -8.54 0.66 -11.99
CA TYR A 55 -9.31 1.13 -10.83
C TYR A 55 -10.77 1.51 -11.10
N PRO A 56 -11.15 2.19 -12.21
CA PRO A 56 -12.51 2.75 -12.35
C PRO A 56 -13.62 1.74 -12.08
N PHE A 57 -13.59 0.58 -12.76
CA PHE A 57 -14.58 -0.48 -12.57
C PHE A 57 -14.62 -1.03 -11.13
N ALA A 58 -13.46 -1.16 -10.48
CA ALA A 58 -13.39 -1.65 -9.11
C ALA A 58 -14.05 -0.66 -8.13
N LEU A 59 -13.82 0.64 -8.33
CA LEU A 59 -14.30 1.70 -7.46
C LEU A 59 -15.79 1.96 -7.65
N GLU A 60 -16.28 1.95 -8.89
CA GLU A 60 -17.71 2.02 -9.22
C GLU A 60 -18.48 0.89 -8.55
N ARG A 61 -17.96 -0.34 -8.60
CA ARG A 61 -18.59 -1.52 -8.00
C ARG A 61 -18.76 -1.39 -6.48
N TYR A 62 -17.85 -0.74 -5.79
CA TYR A 62 -17.93 -0.49 -4.35
C TYR A 62 -18.65 0.84 -4.00
N GLY A 63 -19.06 1.61 -5.01
CA GLY A 63 -19.71 2.91 -4.82
C GLY A 63 -18.82 3.91 -4.09
N LEU A 64 -17.52 3.90 -4.39
CA LEU A 64 -16.53 4.80 -3.79
C LEU A 64 -16.35 6.05 -4.66
N LYS A 65 -15.95 7.16 -4.03
CA LYS A 65 -15.54 8.38 -4.73
C LYS A 65 -14.02 8.36 -4.92
N TRP A 66 -13.54 8.70 -6.12
CA TRP A 66 -12.11 8.78 -6.42
C TRP A 66 -11.75 10.06 -7.18
N PRO A 67 -11.58 11.20 -6.49
CA PRO A 67 -11.13 12.41 -7.16
C PRO A 67 -9.75 12.15 -7.77
N HIS A 68 -9.59 12.50 -9.05
CA HIS A 68 -8.28 12.48 -9.68
C HIS A 68 -7.49 13.70 -9.22
N ILE A 69 -6.66 13.51 -8.19
CA ILE A 69 -5.81 14.58 -7.64
C ILE A 69 -4.37 14.34 -8.09
N THR A 70 -3.82 15.31 -8.81
CA THR A 70 -2.47 15.23 -9.37
C THR A 70 -1.37 15.61 -8.37
N PHE A 71 -1.69 16.34 -7.28
CA PHE A 71 -0.69 16.86 -6.32
C PHE A 71 -1.19 16.93 -4.87
N GLY A 72 -0.28 16.82 -3.89
CA GLY A 72 -0.54 17.03 -2.46
C GLY A 72 -0.55 15.74 -1.64
N GLU A 73 -1.74 15.16 -1.45
CA GLU A 73 -1.97 14.03 -0.54
C GLU A 73 -1.30 12.72 -1.00
N ARG A 74 -1.01 12.59 -2.32
CA ARG A 74 -0.26 11.47 -2.90
C ARG A 74 1.22 11.43 -2.47
N ASN A 75 1.75 12.48 -1.84
CA ASN A 75 3.13 12.51 -1.37
C ASN A 75 3.41 11.43 -0.33
N SER A 76 2.41 11.04 0.49
CA SER A 76 2.57 10.00 1.51
C SER A 76 2.90 8.64 0.89
N ILE A 77 2.13 8.23 -0.13
CA ILE A 77 2.33 6.94 -0.79
C ILE A 77 3.63 6.91 -1.62
N GLU A 78 3.98 8.02 -2.26
CA GLU A 78 5.24 8.15 -3.02
C GLU A 78 6.47 8.04 -2.10
N ARG A 79 6.45 8.73 -0.94
CA ARG A 79 7.50 8.62 0.08
C ARG A 79 7.61 7.21 0.65
N TYR A 80 6.47 6.54 0.87
CA TYR A 80 6.47 5.14 1.28
C TYR A 80 7.18 4.26 0.23
N PHE A 81 6.80 4.34 -1.05
CA PHE A 81 7.43 3.53 -2.09
C PHE A 81 8.92 3.82 -2.26
N ARG A 82 9.35 5.07 -2.06
CA ARG A 82 10.78 5.41 -1.99
C ARG A 82 11.47 4.69 -0.83
N THR A 83 10.89 4.76 0.37
CA THR A 83 11.43 4.09 1.57
C THR A 83 11.52 2.58 1.37
N LEU A 84 10.46 1.96 0.82
CA LEU A 84 10.43 0.53 0.51
C LEU A 84 11.57 0.16 -0.45
N LYS A 85 11.72 0.90 -1.55
CA LYS A 85 12.79 0.68 -2.54
C LYS A 85 14.19 0.82 -1.93
N GLU A 86 14.42 1.84 -1.10
CA GLU A 86 15.70 2.03 -0.42
C GLU A 86 16.05 0.86 0.50
N ARG A 87 15.06 0.33 1.22
CA ARG A 87 15.23 -0.82 2.11
C ARG A 87 15.43 -2.12 1.33
N THR A 88 14.69 -2.36 0.26
CA THR A 88 14.89 -3.55 -0.58
C THR A 88 16.19 -3.51 -1.38
N ARG A 89 16.69 -2.32 -1.72
CA ARG A 89 17.98 -2.16 -2.41
C ARG A 89 19.15 -2.70 -1.60
N ARG A 90 19.08 -2.66 -0.26
CA ARG A 90 20.08 -3.26 0.64
C ARG A 90 20.17 -4.78 0.50
N PHE A 91 19.09 -5.42 0.05
CA PHE A 91 19.05 -6.84 -0.28
C PHE A 91 19.28 -7.11 -1.78
N CYS A 92 19.88 -6.16 -2.51
CA CYS A 92 20.03 -6.18 -3.97
C CYS A 92 18.70 -6.35 -4.74
N ASN A 93 17.56 -6.00 -4.12
CA ASN A 93 16.21 -6.36 -4.57
C ASN A 93 16.03 -7.87 -4.82
N ASN A 94 16.92 -8.70 -4.28
CA ASN A 94 16.87 -10.14 -4.35
C ASN A 94 16.04 -10.69 -3.18
N ILE A 95 14.81 -10.20 -3.06
CA ILE A 95 13.79 -10.99 -2.40
C ILE A 95 13.66 -12.21 -3.33
N ASN A 96 14.05 -13.40 -2.88
CA ASN A 96 14.10 -14.66 -3.63
C ASN A 96 12.71 -15.11 -4.17
N ALA A 97 11.85 -14.20 -4.63
CA ALA A 97 10.55 -14.43 -5.22
C ALA A 97 10.62 -15.23 -6.52
N ARG A 98 11.79 -15.34 -7.15
CA ARG A 98 12.04 -16.27 -8.27
C ARG A 98 12.02 -17.74 -7.82
N VAL A 99 12.42 -18.03 -6.58
CA VAL A 99 12.52 -19.38 -6.02
C VAL A 99 11.35 -19.68 -5.07
N ASN A 100 10.98 -18.71 -4.23
CA ASN A 100 9.98 -18.87 -3.17
C ASN A 100 8.62 -18.21 -3.52
N GLY A 101 8.49 -17.65 -4.72
CA GLY A 101 7.25 -17.10 -5.26
C GLY A 101 6.72 -15.86 -4.54
N ILE A 102 5.47 -15.52 -4.85
CA ILE A 102 4.73 -14.37 -4.30
C ILE A 102 4.50 -14.45 -2.79
N LYS A 103 4.54 -15.66 -2.21
CA LYS A 103 4.33 -15.89 -0.77
C LYS A 103 5.41 -15.21 0.08
N SER A 104 6.68 -15.35 -0.31
CA SER A 104 7.78 -14.68 0.41
C SER A 104 7.72 -13.17 0.29
N LEU A 105 7.29 -12.64 -0.86
CA LEU A 105 7.09 -11.20 -1.02
C LEU A 105 5.95 -10.71 -0.11
N ASN A 106 4.82 -11.42 -0.06
CA ASN A 106 3.73 -11.09 0.85
C ASN A 106 4.18 -11.12 2.32
N LEU A 107 4.94 -12.14 2.73
CA LEU A 107 5.49 -12.22 4.08
C LEU A 107 6.40 -11.01 4.39
N PHE A 108 7.31 -10.67 3.48
CA PHE A 108 8.17 -9.51 3.62
C PHE A 108 7.36 -8.21 3.72
N LEU A 109 6.38 -8.01 2.84
CA LEU A 109 5.54 -6.81 2.86
C LEU A 109 4.74 -6.68 4.15
N ASN A 110 4.17 -7.78 4.66
CA ASN A 110 3.45 -7.79 5.94
C ASN A 110 4.37 -7.47 7.11
N LEU A 111 5.56 -8.07 7.17
CA LEU A 111 6.57 -7.75 8.19
C LEU A 111 7.04 -6.29 8.09
N PHE A 112 7.22 -5.80 6.87
CA PHE A 112 7.58 -4.41 6.62
C PHE A 112 6.46 -3.46 7.05
N MET A 113 5.20 -3.83 6.83
CA MET A 113 4.04 -3.07 7.29
C MET A 113 4.01 -2.96 8.83
N LEU A 114 4.22 -4.08 9.53
CA LEU A 114 4.31 -4.10 10.99
C LEU A 114 5.44 -3.20 11.51
N TYR A 115 6.63 -3.33 10.92
CA TYR A 115 7.76 -2.45 11.23
C TYR A 115 7.42 -0.98 10.98
N TYR A 116 6.81 -0.68 9.84
CA TYR A 116 6.48 0.68 9.44
C TYR A 116 5.44 1.32 10.36
N ASN A 117 4.39 0.58 10.73
CA ASN A 117 3.30 1.11 11.53
C ASN A 117 3.66 1.22 13.02
N HIS A 118 4.43 0.28 13.57
CA HIS A 118 4.58 0.16 15.03
C HIS A 118 6.01 0.36 15.55
N LEU A 119 7.05 0.25 14.71
CA LEU A 119 8.45 0.35 15.16
C LEU A 119 9.18 1.56 14.58
N ARG A 120 8.68 2.12 13.48
CA ARG A 120 9.32 3.24 12.80
C ARG A 120 8.77 4.56 13.30
N TRP A 121 9.64 5.35 13.93
CA TRP A 121 9.35 6.76 14.21
C TRP A 121 9.15 7.56 12.92
N HIS A 122 8.03 8.27 12.82
CA HIS A 122 7.69 9.06 11.64
C HIS A 122 7.82 10.57 11.91
N GLN A 123 8.88 11.17 11.37
CA GLN A 123 9.22 12.60 11.57
C GLN A 123 8.09 13.56 11.20
N GLY A 124 7.26 13.23 10.22
CA GLY A 124 6.17 14.12 9.78
C GLY A 124 5.00 14.23 10.75
N ILE A 125 4.83 13.26 11.66
CA ILE A 125 3.75 13.23 12.66
C ILE A 125 4.30 13.22 14.09
N ASN A 126 5.62 13.15 14.26
CA ASN A 126 6.29 13.03 15.56
C ASN A 126 5.74 11.89 16.43
N SER A 127 5.36 10.78 15.79
CA SER A 127 4.84 9.58 16.43
C SER A 127 5.06 8.35 15.54
N ILE A 128 4.65 7.18 16.01
CA ILE A 128 4.53 5.99 15.15
C ILE A 128 3.19 6.00 14.39
N PRO A 129 3.15 5.60 13.10
CA PRO A 129 1.94 5.73 12.28
C PRO A 129 0.71 4.99 12.78
N GLY A 130 0.88 3.81 13.38
CA GLY A 130 -0.22 3.02 13.95
C GLY A 130 -0.71 3.52 15.31
N GLY A 131 -0.19 4.66 15.80
CA GLY A 131 -0.39 5.13 17.16
C GLY A 131 0.41 4.31 18.19
N ASP A 132 0.49 4.85 19.40
CA ASP A 132 1.11 4.14 20.52
C ASP A 132 0.28 2.89 20.85
N VAL A 133 0.91 1.72 20.75
CA VAL A 133 0.34 0.48 21.29
C VAL A 133 0.47 0.61 22.81
N ILE A 134 -0.62 1.00 23.48
CA ILE A 134 -0.73 0.98 24.94
C ILE A 134 -0.59 -0.45 25.43
#